data_AF-A0A3M1FDT7-F1
#
_entry.id   AF-A0A3M1FDT7-F1
#
_cell.length_a   1.000
_cell.length_b   1.000
_cell.length_c   1.000
_cell.angle_alpha   90.00
_cell.angle_beta   90.00
_cell.angle_gamma   90.00
#
_symmetry.space_group_name_H-M   'P 1'
#
loop_
_entity.id
_entity.type
_entity.pdbx_description
1 polymer ?
#
loop_
_entity_poly.entity_id
_entity_poly.type
_entity_poly.pdbx_seq_one_letter_code
_entity_poly.pdbx_strand_id
1 'polypeptide(L)'
;AWAESKRQVHPNVVEYILTRSHAWPELVSRIQCPTLLITGDPTLGAIVTDAVADQAMSRNPRLQRLHVPGTGHNIRREGFQQVVDGVRAFLAANA
;
A
#
# COMPACT_ATOMS: atom_id res chain seq x y z
N ALA A 1 -0.57 16.95 18.71
CA ALA A 1 -0.09 15.55 18.61
C ALA A 1 0.83 15.30 17.41
N TRP A 2 0.49 15.71 16.17
CA TRP A 2 1.34 15.44 14.99
C TRP A 2 2.72 16.10 15.00
N ALA A 3 2.81 17.37 15.39
CA ALA A 3 4.10 18.07 15.48
C ALA A 3 5.04 17.45 16.53
N GLU A 4 4.49 16.97 17.65
CA GLU A 4 5.25 16.30 18.71
C GLU A 4 5.83 14.96 18.24
N SER A 5 5.02 14.15 17.55
CA SER A 5 5.50 12.85 17.06
C SER A 5 6.64 12.98 16.03
N LYS A 6 6.73 14.11 15.30
CA LYS A 6 7.86 14.40 14.41
C LYS A 6 9.16 14.65 15.16
N ARG A 7 9.12 15.19 16.38
CA ARG A 7 10.31 15.38 17.24
C ARG A 7 10.83 14.09 17.85
N GLN A 8 9.96 13.08 17.95
CA GLN A 8 10.26 11.79 18.55
C GLN A 8 10.77 10.75 17.53
N VAL A 9 11.02 11.15 16.27
CA VAL A 9 11.59 10.24 15.28
C VAL A 9 13.03 9.89 15.65
N HIS A 10 13.32 8.60 15.76
CA HIS A 10 14.67 8.13 16.03
C HIS A 10 15.55 8.26 14.77
N PRO A 11 16.76 8.85 14.83
CA PRO A 11 17.61 9.05 13.65
C PRO A 11 17.92 7.78 12.86
N ASN A 12 17.95 6.61 13.50
CA ASN A 12 18.12 5.31 12.81
C ASN A 12 17.08 5.04 11.71
N VAL A 13 15.93 5.73 11.69
CA VAL A 13 14.98 5.63 10.57
C VAL A 13 15.60 6.11 9.24
N VAL A 14 16.59 7.01 9.30
CA VAL A 14 17.26 7.55 8.11
C VAL A 14 18.01 6.45 7.37
N GLU A 15 18.70 5.56 8.09
CA GLU A 15 19.40 4.43 7.48
C GLU A 15 18.43 3.49 6.76
N TYR A 16 17.28 3.19 7.38
CA TYR A 16 16.22 2.40 6.75
C TYR A 16 15.66 3.07 5.48
N ILE A 17 15.44 4.39 5.50
CA ILE A 17 14.93 5.14 4.34
C ILE A 17 15.96 5.15 3.19
N LEU A 18 17.25 5.27 3.51
CA LEU A 18 18.32 5.41 2.53
C LEU A 18 18.80 4.06 1.95
N THR A 19 18.67 2.95 2.68
CA THR A 19 19.11 1.61 2.25
C THR A 19 18.12 0.92 1.31
N ARG A 20 17.25 1.67 0.63
CA ARG A 20 16.18 1.19 -0.26
C ARG A 20 16.68 0.24 -1.36
N SER A 21 16.69 -1.04 -1.04
CA SER A 21 16.64 -2.16 -1.99
C SER A 21 15.95 -3.32 -1.31
N HIS A 22 14.64 -3.20 -1.11
CA HIS A 22 13.84 -4.36 -0.77
C HIS A 22 13.52 -5.10 -2.06
N ALA A 23 13.90 -6.38 -2.13
CA ALA A 23 13.49 -7.36 -3.14
C ALA A 23 11.97 -7.63 -3.03
N TRP A 24 11.17 -6.58 -3.07
CA TRP A 24 9.73 -6.62 -2.87
C TRP A 24 9.04 -7.54 -3.88
N PRO A 25 9.46 -7.64 -5.16
CA PRO A 25 8.81 -8.56 -6.08
C PRO A 25 8.96 -10.03 -5.64
N GLU A 26 10.13 -10.39 -5.09
CA GLU A 26 10.42 -11.71 -4.54
C GLU A 26 9.69 -11.96 -3.21
N LEU A 27 9.43 -10.91 -2.43
CA LEU A 27 8.64 -11.02 -1.21
C LEU A 27 7.15 -11.22 -1.52
N VAL A 28 6.61 -10.50 -2.51
CA VAL A 28 5.21 -10.61 -2.93
C VAL A 28 4.86 -12.03 -3.36
N SER A 29 5.76 -12.71 -4.10
CA SER A 29 5.51 -14.10 -4.54
C SER A 29 5.45 -15.11 -3.39
N ARG A 30 6.00 -14.78 -2.22
CA ARG A 30 6.02 -15.66 -1.04
C ARG A 30 4.79 -15.50 -0.13
N ILE A 31 3.92 -14.53 -0.39
CA ILE A 31 2.72 -14.30 0.43
C ILE A 31 1.71 -15.44 0.20
N GLN A 32 1.33 -16.11 1.27
CA GLN A 32 0.48 -17.32 1.22
C GLN A 32 -1.00 -17.06 1.55
N CYS A 33 -1.33 -15.95 2.19
CA CYS A 33 -2.71 -15.56 2.49
C CYS A 33 -3.30 -14.68 1.38
N PRO A 34 -4.64 -14.61 1.27
CA PRO A 34 -5.30 -13.56 0.49
C PRO A 34 -4.76 -12.18 0.88
N THR A 35 -4.50 -11.33 -0.09
CA THR A 35 -3.91 -10.00 0.16
C THR A 35 -4.60 -8.93 -0.68
N LEU A 36 -4.94 -7.80 -0.07
CA LEU A 36 -5.50 -6.65 -0.75
C LEU A 36 -4.42 -5.58 -0.99
N LEU A 37 -4.14 -5.27 -2.25
CA LEU A 37 -3.31 -4.14 -2.68
C LEU A 37 -4.21 -2.92 -2.91
N ILE A 38 -4.06 -1.90 -2.07
CA ILE A 38 -4.79 -0.63 -2.17
C ILE A 38 -3.92 0.41 -2.86
N THR A 39 -4.42 1.01 -3.94
CA THR A 39 -3.72 2.00 -4.78
C THR A 39 -4.53 3.28 -4.93
N GLY A 40 -3.85 4.39 -5.19
CA GLY A 40 -4.44 5.68 -5.55
C GLY A 40 -3.85 6.17 -6.88
N ASP A 41 -3.98 7.45 -7.17
CA ASP A 41 -3.56 8.10 -8.41
C ASP A 41 -2.10 8.58 -8.31
N PRO A 42 -1.19 8.08 -9.17
CA PRO A 42 0.19 8.54 -9.19
C PRO A 42 0.33 10.04 -9.47
N THR A 43 -0.58 10.61 -10.26
CA THR A 43 -0.62 12.05 -10.55
C THR A 43 -0.94 12.92 -9.33
N LEU A 44 -1.51 12.33 -8.26
CA LEU A 44 -1.80 12.97 -6.99
C LEU A 44 -0.78 12.58 -5.89
N GLY A 45 0.29 11.85 -6.24
CA GLY A 45 1.36 11.48 -5.32
C GLY A 45 1.22 10.08 -4.71
N ALA A 46 0.30 9.23 -5.19
CA ALA A 46 0.36 7.81 -4.87
C ALA A 46 1.66 7.19 -5.43
N ILE A 47 2.26 6.25 -4.70
CA ILE A 47 3.60 5.73 -5.04
C ILE A 47 3.56 4.46 -5.91
N VAL A 48 2.41 3.79 -5.99
CA VAL A 48 2.23 2.56 -6.77
C VAL A 48 1.60 2.93 -8.10
N THR A 49 2.34 2.75 -9.20
CA THR A 49 1.81 2.91 -10.57
C THR A 49 1.05 1.66 -11.01
N ASP A 50 0.28 1.78 -12.10
CA ASP A 50 -0.37 0.61 -12.71
C ASP A 50 0.63 -0.49 -13.07
N ALA A 51 1.76 -0.13 -13.69
CA ALA A 51 2.81 -1.10 -14.03
C ALA A 51 3.35 -1.86 -12.81
N VAL A 52 3.49 -1.20 -11.65
CA VAL A 52 3.93 -1.84 -10.41
C VAL A 52 2.83 -2.73 -9.82
N ALA A 53 1.57 -2.27 -9.86
CA ALA A 53 0.44 -3.06 -9.41
C ALA A 53 0.27 -4.33 -10.25
N ASP A 54 0.38 -4.22 -11.58
CA ASP A 54 0.29 -5.33 -12.51
C ASP A 54 1.43 -6.32 -12.31
N GLN A 55 2.66 -5.83 -12.07
CA GLN A 55 3.80 -6.67 -11.72
C GLN A 55 3.57 -7.43 -10.40
N ALA A 56 2.97 -6.80 -9.38
CA ALA A 56 2.66 -7.47 -8.13
C ALA A 56 1.60 -8.57 -8.33
N MET A 57 0.54 -8.27 -9.09
CA MET A 57 -0.54 -9.20 -9.39
C MET A 57 -0.05 -10.40 -10.23
N SER A 58 0.82 -10.17 -11.22
CA SER A 58 1.38 -11.26 -12.05
C SER A 58 2.26 -12.22 -11.25
N ARG A 59 2.83 -11.76 -10.13
CA ARG A 59 3.74 -12.55 -9.27
C ARG A 59 3.02 -13.34 -8.20
N ASN A 60 1.80 -12.96 -7.84
CA ASN A 60 1.03 -13.66 -6.84
C ASN A 60 -0.48 -13.60 -7.12
N PRO A 61 -1.11 -14.71 -7.53
CA PRO A 61 -2.53 -14.75 -7.87
C PRO A 61 -3.47 -14.58 -6.65
N ARG A 62 -2.94 -14.55 -5.42
CA ARG A 62 -3.72 -14.28 -4.20
C ARG A 62 -3.93 -12.79 -3.94
N LEU A 63 -3.30 -11.92 -4.74
CA LEU A 63 -3.50 -10.48 -4.63
C LEU A 63 -4.80 -10.08 -5.32
N GLN A 64 -5.55 -9.25 -4.62
CA GLN A 64 -6.69 -8.51 -5.15
C GLN A 64 -6.32 -7.03 -5.15
N ARG A 65 -6.75 -6.28 -6.17
CA ARG A 65 -6.46 -4.86 -6.29
C ARG A 65 -7.70 -4.03 -6.00
N LEU A 66 -7.54 -3.03 -5.14
CA LEU A 66 -8.50 -1.94 -4.95
C LEU A 66 -7.83 -0.63 -5.38
N HIS A 67 -8.33 -0.01 -6.43
CA HIS A 67 -7.92 1.33 -6.83
C HIS A 67 -8.94 2.36 -6.33
N VAL A 68 -8.46 3.41 -5.66
CA VAL A 68 -9.29 4.47 -5.07
C VAL A 68 -9.00 5.78 -5.81
N PRO A 69 -9.83 6.12 -6.81
CA PRO A 69 -9.59 7.28 -7.67
C PRO A 69 -9.70 8.59 -6.88
N GLY A 70 -8.98 9.61 -7.33
CA GLY A 70 -8.95 10.94 -6.71
C GLY A 70 -8.11 11.02 -5.44
N THR A 71 -7.28 10.01 -5.16
CA THR A 71 -6.45 9.97 -3.94
C THR A 71 -4.96 9.89 -4.27
N GLY A 72 -4.12 10.56 -3.48
CA GLY A 72 -2.67 10.57 -3.58
C GLY A 72 -1.99 9.63 -2.59
N HIS A 73 -0.98 10.13 -1.89
CA HIS A 73 -0.18 9.29 -0.97
C HIS A 73 -0.97 8.84 0.28
N ASN A 74 -1.99 9.61 0.69
CA ASN A 74 -2.76 9.35 1.91
C ASN A 74 -4.13 8.73 1.61
N ILE A 75 -4.15 7.72 0.74
CA ILE A 75 -5.35 7.03 0.21
C ILE A 75 -6.41 6.77 1.29
N ARG A 76 -5.99 6.27 2.47
CA ARG A 76 -6.90 5.96 3.59
C ARG A 76 -7.57 7.18 4.25
N ARG A 77 -6.98 8.37 4.16
CA ARG A 77 -7.58 9.62 4.66
C ARG A 77 -8.42 10.29 3.59
N GLU A 78 -7.93 10.29 2.36
CA GLU A 78 -8.56 11.00 1.24
C GLU A 78 -9.78 10.23 0.70
N GLY A 79 -9.68 8.90 0.61
CA GLY A 79 -10.76 7.99 0.20
C GLY A 79 -11.24 7.08 1.34
N PHE A 80 -11.42 7.64 2.54
CA PHE A 80 -11.70 6.89 3.77
C PHE A 80 -12.83 5.86 3.61
N GLN A 81 -13.98 6.29 3.08
CA GLN A 81 -15.14 5.42 2.94
C GLN A 81 -14.87 4.26 1.98
N GLN A 82 -14.30 4.53 0.81
CA GLN A 82 -13.99 3.51 -0.19
C GLN A 82 -12.96 2.49 0.33
N VAL A 83 -11.96 2.96 1.08
CA VAL A 83 -10.97 2.09 1.70
C VAL A 83 -11.60 1.19 2.76
N VAL A 84 -12.42 1.74 3.66
CA VAL A 84 -13.08 0.96 4.71
C VAL A 84 -14.02 -0.08 4.12
N ASP A 85 -14.82 0.30 3.12
CA ASP A 85 -15.77 -0.61 2.48
C ASP A 85 -15.04 -1.70 1.70
N GLY A 86 -14.00 -1.35 0.95
CA GLY A 86 -13.18 -2.32 0.22
C GLY A 86 -12.46 -3.30 1.15
N VAL A 87 -11.93 -2.83 2.28
CA VAL A 87 -11.30 -3.70 3.30
C VAL A 87 -12.34 -4.63 3.93
N ARG A 88 -13.53 -4.12 4.29
CA ARG A 88 -14.60 -4.97 4.86
C ARG A 88 -15.07 -6.03 3.88
N ALA A 89 -15.29 -5.66 2.62
CA ALA A 89 -15.69 -6.59 1.57
C ALA A 89 -14.62 -7.67 1.35
N PHE A 90 -13.34 -7.27 1.30
CA PHE A 90 -12.23 -8.19 1.19
C PHE A 90 -12.17 -9.17 2.37
N LEU A 91 -12.29 -8.68 3.60
CA LEU A 91 -12.28 -9.53 4.79
C LEU A 91 -13.47 -10.50 4.80
N ALA A 92 -14.68 -10.03 4.47
CA ALA A 92 -15.86 -10.88 4.41
C ALA A 92 -15.75 -12.00 3.35
N ALA A 93 -15.09 -11.74 2.22
CA ALA A 93 -14.89 -12.70 1.14
C ALA A 93 -13.74 -13.70 1.40
N ASN A 94 -12.89 -13.44 2.40
CA ASN A 94 -11.68 -14.23 2.70
C ASN A 94 -11.58 -14.60 4.19
N ALA A 95 -12.71 -14.59 4.91
CA ALA A 95 -12.82 -14.93 6.32
C ALA A 95 -12.75 -16.44 6.58
#